data_AF-A0A1F4NAB8-F1
#
_entry.id   AF-A0A1F4NAB8-F1
#
_cell.length_a   1.000
_cell.length_b   1.000
_cell.length_c   1.000
_cell.angle_alpha   90.00
_cell.angle_beta   90.00
_cell.angle_gamma   90.00
#
_symmetry.space_group_name_H-M   'P 1'
#
loop_
_entity.id
_entity.type
_entity.pdbx_description
1 polymer ?
#
loop_
_entity_poly.entity_id
_entity_poly.type
_entity_poly.pdbx_seq_one_letter_code
_entity_poly.pdbx_strand_id
1 'polypeptide(L)'
;MLYKFYEAQRSLMEPFTDLAQSAAKVYGNPLSMFGQHPMSQRISAGYDLMHRLGKDYEKPEFGVRTVDVDGVEVAIHERVEIRKPFCELRRFKRFTDDQTTLSKLKGQPAVLIVAPLSGHYATLLRDTVKTMLRDHKVYITDWTNARLVPTSEGDFSLDDYINYVQEFIRHAQSRYGNCHVMSVCQPTVPVLAAVSLMASRGELTPLSMVMMGGPIDARKSPTAVNNLAMNKSIEWFEHNVIYRVPTRFPGAGRKVYPGFLQHSGFVAMNPSNHARSHYDYFKDLIKGDDASADAHRKFYDEYNAVLDMDSHYYLDTIKVVFQEFNLVNGTWDVKGVDGKIERVHPDDIHNTALLSIEGELDDISGSGQTAAVHT
;
A
#
# COMPACT_ATOMS: atom_id res chain seq x y z
N MET A 1 -7.09 -17.92 -18.21
CA MET A 1 -5.89 -18.44 -18.93
C MET A 1 -4.69 -17.50 -18.81
N LEU A 2 -4.88 -16.18 -18.89
CA LEU A 2 -3.79 -15.19 -18.86
C LEU A 2 -2.85 -15.32 -17.65
N TYR A 3 -3.38 -15.44 -16.41
CA TYR A 3 -2.51 -15.57 -15.23
C TYR A 3 -1.61 -16.81 -15.30
N LYS A 4 -2.15 -17.99 -15.66
CA LYS A 4 -1.34 -19.21 -15.85
C LYS A 4 -0.30 -19.05 -16.96
N PHE A 5 -0.64 -18.36 -18.05
CA PHE A 5 0.27 -18.12 -19.16
C PHE A 5 1.41 -17.15 -18.76
N TYR A 6 1.07 -16.01 -18.16
CA TYR A 6 2.02 -15.04 -17.62
C TYR A 6 3.01 -15.74 -16.69
N GLU A 7 2.50 -16.59 -15.82
CA GLU A 7 3.32 -17.29 -14.84
C GLU A 7 4.14 -18.45 -15.40
N ALA A 8 3.67 -19.10 -16.45
CA ALA A 8 4.46 -20.09 -17.19
C ALA A 8 5.60 -19.41 -17.97
N GLN A 9 5.30 -18.29 -18.64
CA GLN A 9 6.31 -17.47 -19.32
C GLN A 9 7.36 -16.96 -18.33
N ARG A 10 6.94 -16.48 -17.15
CA ARG A 10 7.83 -16.01 -16.09
C ARG A 10 8.77 -17.11 -15.61
N SER A 11 8.24 -18.28 -15.22
CA SER A 11 9.07 -19.41 -14.78
C SER A 11 10.03 -19.92 -15.87
N LEU A 12 9.69 -19.78 -17.15
CA LEU A 12 10.61 -20.10 -18.25
C LEU A 12 11.75 -19.08 -18.40
N MET A 13 11.50 -17.81 -18.07
CA MET A 13 12.46 -16.71 -18.21
C MET A 13 13.41 -16.58 -17.01
N GLU A 14 13.02 -17.08 -15.84
CA GLU A 14 13.76 -16.94 -14.57
C GLU A 14 15.26 -17.36 -14.67
N PRO A 15 15.63 -18.51 -15.27
CA PRO A 15 17.04 -18.89 -15.41
C PRO A 15 17.83 -17.94 -16.32
N PHE A 16 17.18 -17.36 -17.34
CA PHE A 16 17.81 -16.40 -18.25
C PHE A 16 17.99 -15.04 -17.59
N THR A 17 17.07 -14.64 -16.71
CA THR A 17 17.17 -13.38 -15.97
C THR A 17 18.27 -13.42 -14.92
N ASP A 18 18.51 -14.56 -14.28
CA ASP A 18 19.61 -14.73 -13.32
C ASP A 18 20.98 -14.75 -14.01
N LEU A 19 21.04 -15.36 -15.19
CA LEU A 19 22.23 -15.29 -16.06
C LEU A 19 22.51 -13.85 -16.50
N ALA A 20 21.47 -13.09 -16.85
CA ALA A 20 21.58 -11.68 -17.20
C ALA A 20 22.10 -10.84 -16.01
N GLN A 21 21.63 -11.07 -14.78
CA GLN A 21 22.15 -10.38 -13.59
C GLN A 21 23.65 -10.67 -13.38
N SER A 22 24.04 -11.93 -13.56
CA SER A 22 25.43 -12.36 -13.42
C SER A 22 26.32 -11.72 -14.49
N ALA A 23 25.86 -11.67 -15.74
CA ALA A 23 26.54 -10.97 -16.83
C ALA A 23 26.67 -9.47 -16.54
N ALA A 24 25.61 -8.81 -16.06
CA ALA A 24 25.62 -7.39 -15.70
C ALA A 24 26.72 -7.09 -14.66
N LYS A 25 26.87 -7.93 -13.63
CA LYS A 25 27.92 -7.81 -12.61
C LYS A 25 29.33 -8.00 -13.17
N VAL A 26 29.52 -8.98 -14.07
CA VAL A 26 30.83 -9.26 -14.69
C VAL A 26 31.28 -8.09 -15.57
N TYR A 27 30.41 -7.58 -16.45
CA TYR A 27 30.73 -6.46 -17.33
C TYR A 27 30.74 -5.10 -16.61
N GLY A 28 30.05 -4.98 -15.46
CA GLY A 28 30.04 -3.76 -14.65
C GLY A 28 31.23 -3.66 -13.69
N ASN A 29 31.99 -4.73 -13.48
CA ASN A 29 33.15 -4.73 -12.60
C ASN A 29 34.42 -4.26 -13.35
N PRO A 30 34.97 -3.07 -13.06
CA PRO A 30 36.14 -2.54 -13.76
C PRO A 30 37.43 -3.35 -13.53
N LEU A 31 37.44 -4.22 -12.52
CA LEU A 31 38.55 -5.14 -12.22
C LEU A 31 38.47 -6.45 -13.03
N SER A 32 37.38 -6.70 -13.74
CA SER A 32 37.25 -7.89 -14.60
C SER A 32 37.81 -7.62 -16.00
N MET A 33 38.36 -8.64 -16.67
CA MET A 33 38.84 -8.50 -18.06
C MET A 33 37.73 -8.04 -19.02
N PHE A 34 36.49 -8.46 -18.75
CA PHE A 34 35.32 -8.06 -19.55
C PHE A 34 34.84 -6.63 -19.23
N GLY A 35 35.09 -6.15 -18.00
CA GLY A 35 34.74 -4.80 -17.54
C GLY A 35 35.67 -3.71 -18.06
N GLN A 36 36.87 -4.07 -18.49
CA GLN A 36 37.84 -3.14 -19.12
C GLN A 36 37.55 -2.87 -20.61
N HIS A 37 36.60 -3.60 -21.22
CA HIS A 37 36.23 -3.39 -22.62
C HIS A 37 35.50 -2.05 -22.81
N PRO A 38 35.75 -1.25 -23.88
CA PRO A 38 35.13 0.08 -24.07
C PRO A 38 33.60 0.11 -24.11
N MET A 39 32.97 -1.03 -24.42
CA MET A 39 31.51 -1.20 -24.44
C MET A 39 30.96 -1.91 -23.19
N SER A 40 31.81 -2.26 -22.22
CA SER A 40 31.44 -3.06 -21.04
C SER A 40 30.29 -2.44 -20.25
N GLN A 41 30.31 -1.12 -20.04
CA GLN A 41 29.24 -0.40 -19.34
C GLN A 41 27.91 -0.46 -20.09
N ARG A 42 27.92 -0.38 -21.42
CA ARG A 42 26.70 -0.51 -22.24
C ARG A 42 26.15 -1.93 -22.22
N ILE A 43 27.04 -2.93 -22.27
CA ILE A 43 26.68 -4.35 -22.19
C ILE A 43 26.11 -4.68 -20.80
N SER A 44 26.76 -4.20 -19.73
CA SER A 44 26.29 -4.32 -18.36
C SER A 44 24.90 -3.68 -18.17
N ALA A 45 24.69 -2.46 -18.68
CA ALA A 45 23.40 -1.80 -18.63
C ALA A 45 22.30 -2.55 -19.42
N GLY A 46 22.64 -3.13 -20.57
CA GLY A 46 21.71 -3.95 -21.36
C GLY A 46 21.29 -5.23 -20.65
N TYR A 47 22.24 -5.92 -20.00
CA TYR A 47 21.93 -7.11 -19.19
C TYR A 47 21.19 -6.77 -17.89
N ASP A 48 21.50 -5.63 -17.24
CA ASP A 48 20.75 -5.14 -16.07
C ASP A 48 19.29 -4.83 -16.45
N LEU A 49 19.07 -4.20 -17.61
CA LEU A 49 17.73 -3.96 -18.14
C LEU A 49 17.00 -5.28 -18.44
N MET A 50 17.67 -6.24 -19.09
CA MET A 50 17.08 -7.56 -19.39
C MET A 50 16.70 -8.33 -18.12
N HIS A 51 17.56 -8.31 -17.10
CA HIS A 51 17.25 -8.90 -15.79
C HIS A 51 16.04 -8.22 -15.16
N ARG A 52 16.00 -6.89 -15.13
CA ARG A 52 14.88 -6.12 -14.55
C ARG A 52 13.56 -6.36 -15.28
N LEU A 53 13.57 -6.56 -16.59
CA LEU A 53 12.35 -6.83 -17.36
C LEU A 53 11.76 -8.23 -17.12
N GLY A 54 12.57 -9.20 -16.67
CA GLY A 54 12.11 -10.58 -16.51
C GLY A 54 12.15 -11.14 -15.09
N LYS A 55 12.80 -10.47 -14.14
CA LYS A 55 12.91 -10.96 -12.75
C LYS A 55 11.57 -10.93 -12.03
N ASP A 56 11.41 -11.82 -11.05
CA ASP A 56 10.34 -11.68 -10.05
C ASP A 56 10.70 -10.53 -9.09
N TYR A 57 9.68 -9.79 -8.68
CA TYR A 57 9.81 -8.72 -7.71
C TYR A 57 9.23 -9.22 -6.39
N GLU A 58 10.13 -9.61 -5.49
CA GLU A 58 9.76 -10.00 -4.14
C GLU A 58 9.30 -8.77 -3.33
N LYS A 59 8.57 -9.04 -2.24
CA LYS A 59 8.17 -8.00 -1.30
C LYS A 59 9.41 -7.29 -0.74
N PRO A 60 9.53 -5.95 -0.91
CA PRO A 60 10.65 -5.20 -0.35
C PRO A 60 10.63 -5.21 1.18
N GLU A 61 11.79 -5.01 1.80
CA GLU A 61 11.85 -4.66 3.23
C GLU A 61 11.56 -3.17 3.43
N PHE A 62 11.00 -2.80 4.58
CA PHE A 62 11.01 -1.40 5.00
C PHE A 62 12.43 -0.90 5.19
N GLY A 63 13.34 -1.72 5.72
CA GLY A 63 14.76 -1.38 5.79
C GLY A 63 15.09 -0.14 6.64
N VAL A 64 14.17 0.32 7.49
CA VAL A 64 14.39 1.45 8.41
C VAL A 64 15.20 0.94 9.60
N ARG A 65 16.52 1.17 9.58
CA ARG A 65 17.44 0.69 10.62
C ARG A 65 17.72 1.73 11.70
N THR A 66 17.79 3.00 11.32
CA THR A 66 17.99 4.13 12.25
C THR A 66 17.15 5.33 11.83
N VAL A 67 16.86 6.20 12.79
CA VAL A 67 16.25 7.53 12.56
C VAL A 67 16.96 8.56 13.44
N ASP A 68 17.16 9.76 12.90
CA ASP A 68 17.62 10.90 13.69
C ASP A 68 16.45 11.47 14.50
N VAL A 69 16.65 11.63 15.82
CA VAL A 69 15.73 12.30 16.72
C VAL A 69 16.52 13.38 17.45
N ASP A 70 16.34 14.64 17.05
CA ASP A 70 17.03 15.82 17.60
C ASP A 70 18.57 15.67 17.61
N GLY A 71 19.15 15.09 16.55
CA GLY A 71 20.61 14.85 16.46
C GLY A 71 21.10 13.57 17.15
N VAL A 72 20.20 12.78 17.76
CA VAL A 72 20.52 11.47 18.33
C VAL A 72 20.08 10.37 17.36
N GLU A 73 21.03 9.53 16.96
CA GLU A 73 20.72 8.35 16.14
C GLU A 73 20.02 7.28 17.00
N VAL A 74 18.78 6.97 16.65
CA VAL A 74 17.94 6.00 17.34
C VAL A 74 17.82 4.74 16.48
N ALA A 75 18.15 3.58 17.06
CA ALA A 75 18.01 2.29 16.39
C ALA A 75 16.54 1.86 16.29
N ILE A 76 16.17 1.30 15.15
CA ILE A 76 14.81 0.83 14.86
C ILE A 76 14.79 -0.69 14.73
N HIS A 77 13.86 -1.30 15.48
CA HIS A 77 13.53 -2.71 15.33
C HIS A 77 12.09 -2.84 14.82
N GLU A 78 11.96 -3.38 13.62
CA GLU A 78 10.69 -3.74 13.03
C GLU A 78 10.20 -5.09 13.59
N ARG A 79 8.93 -5.15 13.99
CA ARG A 79 8.30 -6.39 14.48
C ARG A 79 6.83 -6.46 14.11
N VAL A 80 6.32 -7.69 13.97
CA VAL A 80 4.89 -7.97 13.80
C VAL A 80 4.22 -7.99 15.18
N GLU A 81 3.23 -7.13 15.40
CA GLU A 81 2.45 -7.06 16.65
C GLU A 81 1.16 -7.88 16.57
N ILE A 82 0.52 -7.91 15.40
CA ILE A 82 -0.62 -8.80 15.11
C ILE A 82 -0.38 -9.43 13.74
N ARG A 83 -0.59 -10.74 13.63
CA ARG A 83 -0.58 -11.49 12.38
C ARG A 83 -2.00 -11.96 12.07
N LYS A 84 -2.52 -11.53 10.92
CA LYS A 84 -3.76 -12.02 10.32
C LYS A 84 -3.44 -12.65 8.96
N PRO A 85 -4.32 -13.50 8.39
CA PRO A 85 -4.09 -14.11 7.08
C PRO A 85 -3.80 -13.10 5.97
N PHE A 86 -4.54 -11.99 5.93
CA PHE A 86 -4.43 -10.98 4.87
C PHE A 86 -3.63 -9.74 5.26
N CYS A 87 -3.16 -9.61 6.51
CA CYS A 87 -2.48 -8.41 6.99
C CYS A 87 -1.58 -8.69 8.19
N GLU A 88 -0.43 -8.05 8.22
CA GLU A 88 0.39 -7.92 9.43
C GLU A 88 0.29 -6.49 9.95
N LEU A 89 -0.06 -6.32 11.24
CA LEU A 89 0.15 -5.06 11.92
C LEU A 89 1.62 -5.01 12.35
N ARG A 90 2.41 -4.17 11.68
CA ARG A 90 3.84 -3.99 11.98
C ARG A 90 4.05 -2.79 12.89
N ARG A 91 5.08 -2.86 13.73
CA ARG A 91 5.52 -1.78 14.62
C ARG A 91 7.02 -1.57 14.49
N PHE A 92 7.41 -0.30 14.47
CA PHE A 92 8.80 0.13 14.46
C PHE A 92 9.17 0.62 15.87
N LYS A 93 9.81 -0.25 16.64
CA LYS A 93 10.22 0.07 18.01
C LYS A 93 11.57 0.78 18.00
N ARG A 94 11.62 1.93 18.68
CA ARG A 94 12.80 2.79 18.84
C ARG A 94 13.62 2.38 20.06
N PHE A 95 14.94 2.33 19.90
CA PHE A 95 15.92 2.02 20.94
C PHE A 95 17.03 3.06 20.95
N THR A 96 17.37 3.54 22.14
CA THR A 96 18.47 4.48 22.36
C THR A 96 18.97 4.31 23.78
N ASP A 97 20.28 4.49 23.96
CA ASP A 97 20.93 4.51 25.27
C ASP A 97 20.98 5.93 25.87
N ASP A 98 20.57 6.95 25.10
CA ASP A 98 20.43 8.32 25.59
C ASP A 98 19.16 8.47 26.46
N GLN A 99 19.34 8.79 27.74
CA GLN A 99 18.24 8.82 28.71
C GLN A 99 17.22 9.93 28.44
N THR A 100 17.68 11.07 27.92
CA THR A 100 16.82 12.22 27.60
C THR A 100 15.89 11.87 26.45
N THR A 101 16.47 11.37 25.36
CA THR A 101 15.73 10.88 24.18
C THR A 101 14.81 9.73 24.58
N LEU A 102 15.27 8.75 25.36
CA LEU A 102 14.42 7.64 25.82
C LEU A 102 13.17 8.12 26.56
N SER A 103 13.32 9.12 27.44
CA SER A 103 12.20 9.71 28.19
C SER A 103 11.21 10.41 27.26
N LYS A 104 11.71 11.19 26.28
CA LYS A 104 10.88 11.81 25.22
C LYS A 104 10.09 10.76 24.42
N LEU A 105 10.78 9.72 23.93
CA LEU A 105 10.17 8.66 23.10
C LEU A 105 9.07 7.89 23.84
N LYS A 106 9.20 7.71 25.17
CA LYS A 106 8.18 7.09 26.02
C LYS A 106 6.91 7.93 26.13
N GLY A 107 7.01 9.26 26.13
CA GLY A 107 5.87 10.17 26.21
C GLY A 107 5.11 10.40 24.90
N GLN A 108 5.74 10.13 23.76
CA GLN A 108 5.14 10.40 22.44
C GLN A 108 3.90 9.56 22.12
N PRO A 109 2.93 10.09 21.34
CA PRO A 109 1.71 9.37 21.02
C PRO A 109 1.96 8.20 20.05
N ALA A 110 0.99 7.29 19.98
CA ALA A 110 0.98 6.23 18.97
C ALA A 110 0.23 6.68 17.72
N VAL A 111 0.72 6.27 16.55
CA VAL A 111 0.04 6.47 15.27
C VAL A 111 -0.09 5.14 14.55
N LEU A 112 -1.29 4.86 14.05
CA LEU A 112 -1.58 3.77 13.12
C LEU A 112 -1.64 4.33 11.70
N ILE A 113 -0.68 3.96 10.88
CA ILE A 113 -0.67 4.23 9.45
C ILE A 113 -1.40 3.08 8.75
N VAL A 114 -2.47 3.38 8.03
CA VAL A 114 -3.21 2.41 7.23
C VAL A 114 -2.77 2.57 5.78
N ALA A 115 -1.89 1.67 5.36
CA ALA A 115 -1.34 1.64 4.01
C ALA A 115 -2.39 1.15 2.99
N PRO A 116 -2.33 1.64 1.73
CA PRO A 116 -3.22 1.16 0.67
C PRO A 116 -3.07 -0.33 0.41
N LEU A 117 -4.20 -1.00 0.15
CA LEU A 117 -4.27 -2.29 -0.51
C LEU A 117 -4.73 -2.04 -1.95
N SER A 118 -3.82 -1.52 -2.77
CA SER A 118 -4.04 -1.15 -4.19
C SER A 118 -2.93 -1.70 -5.09
N GLY A 119 -2.56 -2.96 -4.84
CA GLY A 119 -1.61 -3.69 -5.67
C GLY A 119 -0.13 -3.48 -5.35
N HIS A 120 0.21 -2.71 -4.32
CA HIS A 120 1.59 -2.47 -3.88
C HIS A 120 1.75 -2.73 -2.38
N TYR A 121 2.99 -2.98 -1.94
CA TYR A 121 3.30 -3.20 -0.53
C TYR A 121 3.38 -1.88 0.26
N ALA A 122 3.15 -1.98 1.57
CA ALA A 122 3.19 -0.83 2.49
C ALA A 122 4.56 -0.13 2.56
N THR A 123 5.61 -0.75 2.00
CA THR A 123 6.96 -0.19 1.92
C THR A 123 7.04 1.07 1.05
N LEU A 124 6.07 1.32 0.16
CA LEU A 124 5.95 2.63 -0.51
C LEU A 124 5.76 3.79 0.49
N LEU A 125 5.29 3.52 1.70
CA LEU A 125 5.19 4.50 2.78
C LEU A 125 6.42 4.51 3.70
N ARG A 126 7.56 3.96 3.28
CA ARG A 126 8.81 3.91 4.07
C ARG A 126 9.23 5.29 4.56
N ASP A 127 9.19 6.31 3.70
CA ASP A 127 9.58 7.66 4.08
C ASP A 127 8.56 8.32 5.02
N THR A 128 7.28 8.02 4.87
CA THR A 128 6.25 8.39 5.85
C THR A 128 6.54 7.75 7.20
N VAL A 129 6.84 6.44 7.25
CA VAL A 129 7.22 5.75 8.48
C VAL A 129 8.46 6.39 9.11
N LYS A 130 9.51 6.65 8.32
CA LYS A 130 10.75 7.28 8.78
C LYS A 130 10.52 8.67 9.37
N THR A 131 9.66 9.46 8.72
CA THR A 131 9.29 10.81 9.17
C THR A 131 8.49 10.74 10.48
N MET A 132 7.46 9.90 10.53
CA MET A 132 6.60 9.76 11.70
C MET A 132 7.35 9.20 12.92
N LEU A 133 8.37 8.39 12.70
CA LEU A 133 9.22 7.81 13.75
C LEU A 133 10.00 8.85 14.57
N ARG A 134 10.11 10.10 14.12
CA ARG A 134 10.72 11.17 14.92
C ARG A 134 9.85 11.53 16.13
N ASP A 135 8.54 11.56 15.93
CA ASP A 135 7.58 12.10 16.90
C ASP A 135 6.54 11.11 17.42
N HIS A 136 6.48 9.88 16.87
CA HIS A 136 5.41 8.92 17.17
C HIS A 136 5.91 7.49 17.39
N LYS A 137 5.14 6.72 18.17
CA LYS A 137 5.20 5.25 18.19
C LYS A 137 4.44 4.74 16.96
N VAL A 138 5.17 4.34 15.91
CA VAL A 138 4.57 4.02 14.61
C VAL A 138 4.14 2.56 14.51
N TYR A 139 2.88 2.38 14.10
CA TYR A 139 2.29 1.14 13.61
C TYR A 139 1.91 1.32 12.14
N ILE A 140 2.00 0.27 11.33
CA ILE A 140 1.53 0.27 9.94
C ILE A 140 0.83 -1.04 9.59
N THR A 141 -0.23 -0.97 8.80
CA THR A 141 -0.82 -2.15 8.16
C THR A 141 0.03 -2.58 6.97
N ASP A 142 0.41 -3.86 6.93
CA ASP A 142 1.20 -4.43 5.85
C ASP A 142 0.45 -5.63 5.25
N TRP A 143 -0.20 -5.39 4.11
CA TRP A 143 -1.10 -6.36 3.49
C TRP A 143 -0.35 -7.53 2.88
N THR A 144 -0.92 -8.73 3.04
CA THR A 144 -0.36 -9.96 2.50
C THR A 144 -0.86 -10.17 1.08
N ASN A 145 0.05 -10.55 0.18
CA ASN A 145 -0.31 -10.90 -1.18
C ASN A 145 -1.27 -12.10 -1.18
N ALA A 146 -2.48 -11.93 -1.72
CA ALA A 146 -3.54 -12.93 -1.63
C ALA A 146 -3.17 -14.28 -2.27
N ARG A 147 -2.22 -14.31 -3.23
CA ARG A 147 -1.70 -15.57 -3.79
C ARG A 147 -0.99 -16.44 -2.78
N LEU A 148 -0.48 -15.85 -1.70
CA LEU A 148 0.23 -16.54 -0.61
C LEU A 148 -0.69 -16.94 0.54
N VAL A 149 -1.98 -16.57 0.51
CA VAL A 149 -2.94 -16.88 1.57
C VAL A 149 -3.74 -18.15 1.19
N PRO A 150 -3.61 -19.26 1.94
CA PRO A 150 -4.34 -20.50 1.68
C PRO A 150 -5.86 -20.26 1.58
N THR A 151 -6.55 -21.04 0.74
CA THR A 151 -8.02 -20.96 0.60
C THR A 151 -8.76 -21.38 1.88
N SER A 152 -8.11 -22.15 2.77
CA SER A 152 -8.64 -22.51 4.09
C SER A 152 -8.78 -21.33 5.05
N GLU A 153 -8.09 -20.21 4.79
CA GLU A 153 -8.20 -18.98 5.60
C GLU A 153 -9.42 -18.13 5.24
N GLY A 154 -10.31 -18.63 4.38
CA GLY A 154 -11.51 -17.92 3.95
C GLY A 154 -11.24 -16.83 2.91
N ASP A 155 -12.27 -16.05 2.61
CA ASP A 155 -12.18 -14.92 1.70
C ASP A 155 -11.83 -13.63 2.45
N PHE A 156 -11.51 -12.56 1.73
CA PHE A 156 -11.24 -11.25 2.31
C PHE A 156 -12.07 -10.20 1.58
N SER A 157 -13.07 -9.67 2.28
CA SER A 157 -14.01 -8.66 1.82
C SER A 157 -13.63 -7.26 2.30
N LEU A 158 -14.37 -6.25 1.85
CA LEU A 158 -14.23 -4.89 2.39
C LEU A 158 -14.64 -4.81 3.87
N ASP A 159 -15.59 -5.64 4.30
CA ASP A 159 -16.00 -5.73 5.70
C ASP A 159 -14.86 -6.28 6.58
N ASP A 160 -14.15 -7.31 6.10
CA ASP A 160 -13.00 -7.89 6.79
C ASP A 160 -11.87 -6.85 6.97
N TYR A 161 -11.64 -6.02 5.95
CA TYR A 161 -10.70 -4.91 6.04
C TYR A 161 -11.08 -3.94 7.17
N ILE A 162 -12.35 -3.53 7.22
CA ILE A 162 -12.87 -2.61 8.24
C ILE A 162 -12.74 -3.24 9.64
N ASN A 163 -13.05 -4.53 9.76
CA ASN A 163 -12.89 -5.28 11.00
C ASN A 163 -11.42 -5.33 11.47
N TYR A 164 -10.47 -5.55 10.56
CA TYR A 164 -9.04 -5.53 10.88
C TYR A 164 -8.59 -4.14 11.36
N VAL A 165 -9.03 -3.07 10.69
CA VAL A 165 -8.72 -1.69 11.11
C VAL A 165 -9.23 -1.42 12.53
N GLN A 166 -10.48 -1.77 12.83
CA GLN A 166 -11.02 -1.60 14.19
C GLN A 166 -10.21 -2.37 15.24
N GLU A 167 -9.80 -3.61 14.94
CA GLU A 167 -8.94 -4.40 15.83
C GLU A 167 -7.58 -3.74 16.06
N PHE A 168 -6.95 -3.21 15.00
CA PHE A 168 -5.64 -2.56 15.10
C PHE A 168 -5.71 -1.24 15.87
N ILE A 169 -6.79 -0.47 15.70
CA ILE A 169 -7.06 0.72 16.52
C ILE A 169 -7.21 0.32 17.99
N ARG A 170 -8.09 -0.64 18.32
CA ARG A 170 -8.27 -1.14 19.69
C ARG A 170 -6.96 -1.66 20.29
N HIS A 171 -6.13 -2.32 19.50
CA HIS A 171 -4.81 -2.79 19.93
C HIS A 171 -3.86 -1.65 20.30
N ALA A 172 -3.78 -0.61 19.48
CA ALA A 172 -2.95 0.55 19.79
C ALA A 172 -3.47 1.28 21.05
N GLN A 173 -4.78 1.50 21.13
CA GLN A 173 -5.43 2.18 22.26
C GLN A 173 -5.27 1.40 23.57
N SER A 174 -5.41 0.07 23.56
CA SER A 174 -5.22 -0.75 24.78
C SER A 174 -3.78 -0.67 25.33
N ARG A 175 -2.78 -0.35 24.49
CA ARG A 175 -1.39 -0.18 24.91
C ARG A 175 -1.06 1.23 25.40
N TYR A 176 -1.70 2.27 24.87
CA TYR A 176 -1.30 3.67 25.11
C TYR A 176 -2.42 4.59 25.59
N GLY A 177 -3.62 4.06 25.84
CA GLY A 177 -4.80 4.83 26.22
C GLY A 177 -5.50 5.49 25.04
N ASN A 178 -4.78 5.90 23.98
CA ASN A 178 -5.36 6.38 22.73
C ASN A 178 -4.36 6.19 21.55
N CYS A 179 -4.76 6.56 20.32
CA CYS A 179 -3.89 6.64 19.16
C CYS A 179 -4.36 7.70 18.16
N HIS A 180 -3.49 8.08 17.24
CA HIS A 180 -3.84 8.75 16.00
C HIS A 180 -3.95 7.73 14.86
N VAL A 181 -4.77 8.02 13.85
CA VAL A 181 -4.86 7.21 12.64
C VAL A 181 -4.52 8.08 11.42
N MET A 182 -3.73 7.53 10.51
CA MET A 182 -3.40 8.14 9.22
C MET A 182 -3.70 7.13 8.11
N SER A 183 -4.58 7.46 7.18
CA SER A 183 -4.92 6.63 6.03
C SER A 183 -4.50 7.30 4.73
N VAL A 184 -3.89 6.54 3.83
CA VAL A 184 -3.31 7.07 2.59
C VAL A 184 -3.94 6.42 1.37
N CYS A 185 -4.59 7.23 0.53
CA CYS A 185 -5.30 6.85 -0.69
C CYS A 185 -6.56 6.00 -0.40
N GLN A 186 -6.67 4.83 -1.02
CA GLN A 186 -7.81 3.93 -0.94
C GLN A 186 -8.34 3.60 0.49
N PRO A 187 -7.52 3.49 1.55
CA PRO A 187 -7.95 3.23 2.92
C PRO A 187 -8.77 4.34 3.58
N THR A 188 -8.83 5.57 3.05
CA THR A 188 -9.57 6.65 3.72
C THR A 188 -11.04 6.29 3.95
N VAL A 189 -11.66 5.62 2.97
CA VAL A 189 -13.06 5.19 3.01
C VAL A 189 -13.30 4.10 4.07
N PRO A 190 -12.61 2.94 4.07
CA PRO A 190 -12.82 1.92 5.10
C PRO A 190 -12.32 2.34 6.49
N VAL A 191 -11.33 3.23 6.60
CA VAL A 191 -10.91 3.78 7.90
C VAL A 191 -11.99 4.68 8.50
N LEU A 192 -12.61 5.55 7.69
CA LEU A 192 -13.75 6.33 8.14
C LEU A 192 -14.88 5.42 8.62
N ALA A 193 -15.24 4.41 7.84
CA ALA A 193 -16.27 3.44 8.21
C ALA A 193 -15.94 2.70 9.51
N ALA A 194 -14.69 2.25 9.69
CA ALA A 194 -14.24 1.60 10.91
C ALA A 194 -14.46 2.50 12.14
N VAL A 195 -14.05 3.76 12.06
CA VAL A 195 -14.17 4.70 13.18
C VAL A 195 -15.62 5.12 13.40
N SER A 196 -16.43 5.28 12.36
CA SER A 196 -17.88 5.49 12.46
C SER A 196 -18.54 4.38 13.26
N LEU A 197 -18.29 3.12 12.91
CA LEU A 197 -18.88 1.96 13.61
C LEU A 197 -18.45 1.88 15.08
N MET A 198 -17.18 2.19 15.36
CA MET A 198 -16.68 2.30 16.74
C MET A 198 -17.42 3.41 17.50
N ALA A 199 -17.61 4.58 16.87
CA ALA A 199 -18.31 5.71 17.46
C ALA A 199 -19.80 5.39 17.75
N SER A 200 -20.51 4.78 16.80
CA SER A 200 -21.91 4.34 16.95
C SER A 200 -22.12 3.38 18.12
N ARG A 201 -21.10 2.58 18.45
CA ARG A 201 -21.10 1.66 19.60
C ARG A 201 -20.68 2.31 20.93
N GLY A 202 -20.33 3.60 20.92
CA GLY A 202 -19.80 4.31 22.08
C GLY A 202 -18.40 3.82 22.49
N GLU A 203 -17.65 3.21 21.58
CA GLU A 203 -16.27 2.80 21.83
C GLU A 203 -15.33 4.02 21.83
N LEU A 204 -14.14 3.85 22.44
CA LEU A 204 -13.11 4.87 22.35
C LEU A 204 -12.62 5.01 20.90
N THR A 205 -12.77 6.19 20.33
CA THR A 205 -12.26 6.53 18.99
C THR A 205 -10.85 7.14 19.06
N PRO A 206 -10.09 7.13 17.94
CA PRO A 206 -8.78 7.79 17.86
C PRO A 206 -8.85 9.28 18.20
N LEU A 207 -7.77 9.86 18.74
CA LEU A 207 -7.66 11.31 18.97
C LEU A 207 -7.78 12.11 17.67
N SER A 208 -7.19 11.59 16.59
CA SER A 208 -7.32 12.18 15.27
C SER A 208 -7.32 11.16 14.15
N MET A 209 -7.92 11.55 13.03
CA MET A 209 -7.89 10.88 11.74
C MET A 209 -7.33 11.82 10.68
N VAL A 210 -6.21 11.42 10.07
CA VAL A 210 -5.61 12.08 8.91
C VAL A 210 -5.95 11.27 7.65
N MET A 211 -6.62 11.90 6.69
CA MET A 211 -7.09 11.29 5.44
C MET A 211 -6.31 11.91 4.29
N MET A 212 -5.49 11.13 3.57
CA MET A 212 -4.61 11.65 2.52
C MET A 212 -5.02 11.12 1.14
N GLY A 213 -5.47 11.97 0.24
CA GLY A 213 -5.65 11.69 -1.19
C GLY A 213 -6.53 10.47 -1.50
N GLY A 214 -7.65 10.32 -0.77
CA GLY A 214 -8.55 9.18 -0.92
C GLY A 214 -9.99 9.53 -1.30
N PRO A 215 -10.74 8.58 -1.89
CA PRO A 215 -12.00 8.84 -2.58
C PRO A 215 -13.22 8.83 -1.64
N ILE A 216 -13.29 9.74 -0.65
CA ILE A 216 -14.43 9.80 0.29
C ILE A 216 -15.74 10.08 -0.45
N ASP A 217 -15.75 11.06 -1.36
CA ASP A 217 -16.82 11.25 -2.35
C ASP A 217 -16.25 11.15 -3.77
N ALA A 218 -16.21 9.93 -4.30
CA ALA A 218 -15.74 9.60 -5.64
C ALA A 218 -16.55 10.25 -6.80
N ARG A 219 -17.64 10.97 -6.51
CA ARG A 219 -18.44 11.71 -7.51
C ARG A 219 -17.85 13.10 -7.79
N LYS A 220 -17.03 13.64 -6.88
CA LYS A 220 -16.36 14.94 -7.04
C LYS A 220 -15.15 14.82 -7.95
N SER A 221 -15.04 15.70 -8.93
CA SER A 221 -13.93 15.76 -9.90
C SER A 221 -13.50 14.37 -10.43
N PRO A 222 -14.37 13.62 -11.13
CA PRO A 222 -14.07 12.23 -11.51
C PRO A 222 -12.82 12.10 -12.38
N THR A 223 -11.94 11.17 -12.02
CA THR A 223 -10.70 10.85 -12.76
C THR A 223 -10.92 9.68 -13.72
N ALA A 224 -9.86 9.26 -14.43
CA ALA A 224 -9.89 8.07 -15.27
C ALA A 224 -10.29 6.81 -14.49
N VAL A 225 -9.88 6.73 -13.21
CA VAL A 225 -10.23 5.61 -12.32
C VAL A 225 -11.73 5.60 -12.04
N ASN A 226 -12.32 6.74 -11.68
CA ASN A 226 -13.76 6.87 -11.46
C ASN A 226 -14.55 6.49 -12.73
N ASN A 227 -14.11 6.97 -13.89
CA ASN A 227 -14.77 6.71 -15.17
C ASN A 227 -14.71 5.22 -15.56
N LEU A 228 -13.60 4.53 -15.32
CA LEU A 228 -13.52 3.09 -15.57
C LEU A 228 -14.51 2.32 -14.70
N ALA A 229 -14.57 2.64 -13.41
CA ALA A 229 -15.49 2.00 -12.46
C ALA A 229 -16.96 2.23 -12.81
N MET A 230 -17.33 3.45 -13.23
CA MET A 230 -18.71 3.81 -13.55
C MET A 230 -19.21 3.24 -14.89
N ASN A 231 -18.32 3.07 -15.88
CA ASN A 231 -18.72 2.65 -17.23
C ASN A 231 -18.74 1.13 -17.44
N LYS A 232 -18.40 0.33 -16.43
CA LYS A 232 -18.33 -1.13 -16.48
C LYS A 232 -19.17 -1.74 -15.37
N SER A 233 -19.91 -2.79 -15.66
CA SER A 233 -20.68 -3.51 -14.62
C SER A 233 -19.75 -4.34 -13.71
N ILE A 234 -20.24 -4.73 -12.53
CA ILE A 234 -19.49 -5.62 -11.64
C ILE A 234 -19.16 -6.95 -12.32
N GLU A 235 -20.09 -7.50 -13.11
CA GLU A 235 -19.87 -8.73 -13.86
C GLU A 235 -18.77 -8.55 -14.91
N TRP A 236 -18.63 -7.34 -15.48
CA TRP A 236 -17.51 -7.05 -16.38
C TRP A 236 -16.19 -7.16 -15.62
N PHE A 237 -16.07 -6.57 -14.43
CA PHE A 237 -14.86 -6.69 -13.61
C PHE A 237 -14.59 -8.16 -13.23
N GLU A 238 -15.61 -8.89 -12.76
CA GLU A 238 -15.46 -10.30 -12.40
C GLU A 238 -14.94 -11.15 -13.57
N HIS A 239 -15.45 -10.94 -14.79
CA HIS A 239 -15.04 -11.75 -15.93
C HIS A 239 -13.70 -11.33 -16.57
N ASN A 240 -13.31 -10.06 -16.48
CA ASN A 240 -12.16 -9.53 -17.23
C ASN A 240 -10.89 -9.39 -16.39
N VAL A 241 -11.02 -9.08 -15.09
CA VAL A 241 -9.86 -8.77 -14.24
C VAL A 241 -9.65 -9.75 -13.09
N ILE A 242 -10.62 -10.62 -12.80
CA ILE A 242 -10.48 -11.64 -11.75
C ILE A 242 -9.95 -12.96 -12.32
N TYR A 243 -8.90 -13.48 -11.70
CA TYR A 243 -8.23 -14.72 -12.09
C TYR A 243 -8.05 -15.65 -10.91
N ARG A 244 -7.90 -16.94 -11.18
CA ARG A 244 -7.55 -17.92 -10.15
C ARG A 244 -6.04 -18.01 -9.97
N VAL A 245 -5.60 -18.00 -8.72
CA VAL A 245 -4.20 -18.21 -8.34
C VAL A 245 -3.70 -19.58 -8.87
N PRO A 246 -2.54 -19.63 -9.53
CA PRO A 246 -1.92 -20.88 -10.01
C PRO A 246 -1.59 -21.89 -8.89
N THR A 247 -1.51 -23.18 -9.25
CA THR A 247 -1.38 -24.31 -8.32
C THR A 247 -0.09 -24.36 -7.51
N ARG A 248 0.94 -23.60 -7.90
CA ARG A 248 2.23 -23.58 -7.20
C ARG A 248 2.26 -22.67 -5.97
N PHE A 249 1.26 -21.81 -5.79
CA PHE A 249 1.19 -20.90 -4.65
C PHE A 249 0.24 -21.44 -3.57
N PRO A 250 0.44 -21.07 -2.29
CA PRO A 250 -0.45 -21.50 -1.20
C PRO A 250 -1.93 -21.17 -1.43
N GLY A 251 -2.23 -20.02 -2.05
CA GLY A 251 -3.59 -19.58 -2.37
C GLY A 251 -4.19 -20.22 -3.63
N ALA A 252 -3.65 -21.33 -4.13
CA ALA A 252 -4.10 -22.00 -5.34
C ALA A 252 -5.64 -22.10 -5.45
N GLY A 253 -6.19 -21.61 -6.56
CA GLY A 253 -7.63 -21.62 -6.83
C GLY A 253 -8.40 -20.41 -6.29
N ARG A 254 -7.85 -19.62 -5.35
CA ARG A 254 -8.42 -18.34 -4.88
C ARG A 254 -8.65 -17.40 -6.05
N LYS A 255 -9.79 -16.72 -6.06
CA LYS A 255 -10.09 -15.65 -7.02
C LYS A 255 -9.42 -14.37 -6.55
N VAL A 256 -8.61 -13.76 -7.41
CA VAL A 256 -7.85 -12.55 -7.11
C VAL A 256 -7.89 -11.58 -8.28
N TYR A 257 -7.73 -10.28 -8.01
CA TYR A 257 -7.28 -9.33 -9.01
C TYR A 257 -5.74 -9.31 -9.01
N PRO A 258 -5.06 -9.87 -10.03
CA PRO A 258 -3.61 -10.01 -10.01
C PRO A 258 -2.87 -8.67 -10.04
N GLY A 259 -1.78 -8.55 -9.27
CA GLY A 259 -1.00 -7.31 -9.17
C GLY A 259 -0.41 -6.85 -10.49
N PHE A 260 -0.02 -7.79 -11.37
CA PHE A 260 0.51 -7.43 -12.70
C PHE A 260 -0.55 -6.79 -13.61
N LEU A 261 -1.82 -7.21 -13.48
CA LEU A 261 -2.92 -6.60 -14.23
C LEU A 261 -3.23 -5.21 -13.69
N GLN A 262 -3.22 -5.04 -12.36
CA GLN A 262 -3.38 -3.74 -11.71
C GLN A 262 -2.34 -2.74 -12.21
N HIS A 263 -1.07 -3.12 -12.18
CA HIS A 263 0.02 -2.28 -12.65
C HIS A 263 -0.13 -1.95 -14.14
N SER A 264 -0.42 -2.95 -14.98
CA SER A 264 -0.62 -2.71 -16.42
C SER A 264 -1.83 -1.81 -16.72
N GLY A 265 -2.92 -1.94 -15.95
CA GLY A 265 -4.11 -1.12 -16.08
C GLY A 265 -3.86 0.32 -15.64
N PHE A 266 -3.12 0.53 -14.55
CA PHE A 266 -2.72 1.85 -14.08
C PHE A 266 -1.80 2.56 -15.08
N VAL A 267 -0.81 1.85 -15.63
CA VAL A 267 0.07 2.35 -16.69
C VAL A 267 -0.72 2.68 -17.97
N ALA A 268 -1.71 1.87 -18.32
CA ALA A 268 -2.55 2.09 -19.50
C ALA A 268 -3.60 3.20 -19.34
N MET A 269 -4.01 3.52 -18.11
CA MET A 269 -5.00 4.57 -17.81
C MET A 269 -4.44 5.99 -17.92
N ASN A 270 -3.12 6.17 -17.85
CA ASN A 270 -2.51 7.50 -18.02
C ASN A 270 -1.12 7.47 -18.72
N PRO A 271 -1.00 6.95 -19.96
CA PRO A 271 0.30 6.68 -20.58
C PRO A 271 1.15 7.93 -20.83
N SER A 272 0.53 9.08 -21.13
CA SER A 272 1.20 10.37 -21.34
C SER A 272 1.63 11.06 -20.05
N ASN A 273 0.85 10.91 -18.98
CA ASN A 273 1.21 11.43 -17.67
C ASN A 273 2.21 10.51 -16.98
N HIS A 274 2.16 9.19 -17.13
CA HIS A 274 3.13 8.31 -16.47
C HIS A 274 4.55 8.45 -17.01
N ALA A 275 4.76 8.50 -18.32
CA ALA A 275 6.12 8.72 -18.83
C ALA A 275 6.72 10.06 -18.37
N ARG A 276 5.87 11.06 -18.06
CA ARG A 276 6.26 12.42 -17.69
C ARG A 276 6.26 12.66 -16.17
N SER A 277 5.31 12.12 -15.41
CA SER A 277 5.20 12.20 -13.96
C SER A 277 6.12 11.21 -13.27
N HIS A 278 6.42 10.02 -13.83
CA HIS A 278 7.49 9.17 -13.31
C HIS A 278 8.86 9.81 -13.51
N TYR A 279 9.04 10.52 -14.64
CA TYR A 279 10.25 11.28 -14.89
C TYR A 279 10.32 12.54 -14.03
N ASP A 280 9.25 13.34 -13.94
CA ASP A 280 9.21 14.64 -13.26
C ASP A 280 9.05 14.53 -11.73
N TYR A 281 8.28 13.58 -11.18
CA TYR A 281 8.26 13.26 -9.74
C TYR A 281 9.65 12.81 -9.26
N PHE A 282 10.34 12.00 -10.09
CA PHE A 282 11.72 11.60 -9.82
C PHE A 282 12.70 12.76 -10.02
N LYS A 283 12.52 13.60 -11.05
CA LYS A 283 13.36 14.80 -11.29
C LYS A 283 13.21 15.84 -10.18
N ASP A 284 12.02 15.94 -9.58
CA ASP A 284 11.75 16.82 -8.44
C ASP A 284 12.26 16.19 -7.12
N LEU A 285 12.29 14.86 -6.99
CA LEU A 285 13.04 14.16 -5.94
C LEU A 285 14.57 14.36 -6.08
N ILE A 286 15.13 14.28 -7.29
CA ILE A 286 16.56 14.53 -7.61
C ILE A 286 16.96 15.99 -7.36
N LYS A 287 16.03 16.94 -7.57
CA LYS A 287 16.31 18.36 -7.29
C LYS A 287 16.37 18.66 -5.79
N GLY A 288 15.70 17.85 -4.97
CA GLY A 288 15.63 18.03 -3.52
C GLY A 288 16.69 17.27 -2.73
N ASP A 289 17.23 16.19 -3.30
CA ASP A 289 18.23 15.34 -2.65
C ASP A 289 19.21 14.82 -3.71
N ASP A 290 20.51 14.83 -3.39
CA ASP A 290 21.64 14.46 -4.27
C ASP A 290 21.64 12.94 -4.59
N ALA A 291 20.56 12.46 -5.21
CA ALA A 291 20.20 11.05 -5.26
C ALA A 291 20.65 10.38 -6.56
N SER A 292 21.56 9.40 -6.41
CA SER A 292 22.17 8.60 -7.47
C SER A 292 21.19 7.69 -8.23
N ALA A 293 21.63 7.15 -9.38
CA ALA A 293 20.91 6.14 -10.16
C ALA A 293 20.49 4.88 -9.36
N ASP A 294 21.08 4.61 -8.20
CA ASP A 294 20.70 3.50 -7.34
C ASP A 294 19.42 3.77 -6.53
N ALA A 295 19.14 5.03 -6.19
CA ALA A 295 17.85 5.41 -5.60
C ALA A 295 16.71 5.21 -6.61
N HIS A 296 16.94 5.60 -7.87
CA HIS A 296 16.03 5.34 -8.99
C HIS A 296 15.72 3.83 -9.12
N ARG A 297 16.78 3.00 -9.17
CA ARG A 297 16.64 1.54 -9.30
C ARG A 297 15.84 0.92 -8.17
N LYS A 298 16.11 1.32 -6.92
CA LYS A 298 15.39 0.82 -5.73
C LYS A 298 13.91 1.19 -5.76
N PHE A 299 13.59 2.42 -6.14
CA PHE A 299 12.19 2.85 -6.29
C PHE A 299 11.45 2.01 -7.34
N TYR A 300 12.04 1.81 -8.52
CA TYR A 300 11.43 0.97 -9.56
C TYR A 300 11.30 -0.50 -9.15
N ASP A 301 12.28 -1.04 -8.43
CA ASP A 301 12.21 -2.39 -7.91
C ASP A 301 11.05 -2.55 -6.93
N GLU A 302 10.83 -1.55 -6.09
CA GLU A 302 9.73 -1.52 -5.13
C GLU A 302 8.36 -1.28 -5.79
N TYR A 303 8.29 -0.39 -6.78
CA TYR A 303 7.06 -0.11 -7.51
C TYR A 303 6.60 -1.30 -8.37
N ASN A 304 7.55 -2.07 -8.92
CA ASN A 304 7.24 -3.30 -9.65
C ASN A 304 6.93 -4.49 -8.72
N ALA A 305 7.21 -4.37 -7.42
CA ALA A 305 6.82 -5.37 -6.42
C ALA A 305 5.33 -5.25 -6.11
N VAL A 306 4.54 -5.89 -6.95
CA VAL A 306 3.08 -5.87 -6.87
C VAL A 306 2.52 -7.05 -6.09
N LEU A 307 1.29 -6.90 -5.59
CA LEU A 307 0.56 -7.94 -4.88
C LEU A 307 -0.82 -8.21 -5.50
N ASP A 308 -1.29 -9.44 -5.34
CA ASP A 308 -2.65 -9.83 -5.72
C ASP A 308 -3.63 -9.46 -4.61
N MET A 309 -4.79 -8.92 -4.99
CA MET A 309 -5.88 -8.61 -4.06
C MET A 309 -6.97 -9.68 -4.14
N ASP A 310 -7.58 -10.04 -3.01
CA ASP A 310 -8.73 -10.94 -3.03
C ASP A 310 -9.89 -10.33 -3.85
N SER A 311 -10.59 -11.18 -4.60
CA SER A 311 -11.66 -10.69 -5.49
C SER A 311 -12.81 -10.05 -4.73
N HIS A 312 -13.15 -10.54 -3.53
CA HIS A 312 -14.27 -10.01 -2.76
C HIS A 312 -13.99 -8.56 -2.38
N TYR A 313 -12.86 -8.32 -1.72
CA TYR A 313 -12.40 -6.97 -1.39
C TYR A 313 -12.37 -6.03 -2.59
N TYR A 314 -11.81 -6.46 -3.73
CA TYR A 314 -11.74 -5.60 -4.92
C TYR A 314 -13.12 -5.26 -5.48
N LEU A 315 -13.98 -6.27 -5.67
CA LEU A 315 -15.31 -6.07 -6.24
C LEU A 315 -16.22 -5.29 -5.29
N ASP A 316 -16.15 -5.55 -3.99
CA ASP A 316 -16.82 -4.77 -2.95
C ASP A 316 -16.40 -3.31 -3.01
N THR A 317 -15.09 -3.04 -3.14
CA THR A 317 -14.58 -1.66 -3.23
C THR A 317 -15.13 -0.94 -4.46
N ILE A 318 -15.11 -1.57 -5.65
CA ILE A 318 -15.69 -0.96 -6.86
C ILE A 318 -17.17 -0.67 -6.66
N LYS A 319 -17.93 -1.65 -6.15
CA LYS A 319 -19.36 -1.53 -5.96
C LYS A 319 -19.71 -0.45 -4.93
N VAL A 320 -19.20 -0.59 -3.71
CA VAL A 320 -19.55 0.25 -2.55
C VAL A 320 -19.04 1.67 -2.72
N VAL A 321 -17.79 1.85 -3.16
CA VAL A 321 -17.11 3.16 -3.16
C VAL A 321 -17.34 3.91 -4.46
N PHE A 322 -17.25 3.22 -5.60
CA PHE A 322 -17.19 3.89 -6.91
C PHE A 322 -18.47 3.79 -7.75
N GLN A 323 -19.41 2.90 -7.43
CA GLN A 323 -20.66 2.74 -8.19
C GLN A 323 -21.91 3.13 -7.38
N GLU A 324 -22.06 2.55 -6.20
CA GLU A 324 -23.22 2.77 -5.33
C GLU A 324 -23.01 3.96 -4.38
N PHE A 325 -21.76 4.37 -4.16
CA PHE A 325 -21.37 5.47 -3.27
C PHE A 325 -22.00 5.34 -1.87
N ASN A 326 -22.01 4.13 -1.32
CA ASN A 326 -22.81 3.77 -0.15
C ASN A 326 -22.46 4.60 1.09
N LEU A 327 -21.18 4.96 1.27
CA LEU A 327 -20.75 5.87 2.35
C LEU A 327 -21.46 7.22 2.22
N VAL A 328 -21.40 7.81 1.03
CA VAL A 328 -21.92 9.16 0.76
C VAL A 328 -23.45 9.19 0.79
N ASN A 329 -24.08 8.10 0.40
CA ASN A 329 -25.54 7.96 0.43
C ASN A 329 -26.08 7.54 1.80
N GLY A 330 -25.22 7.28 2.80
CA GLY A 330 -25.62 6.83 4.12
C GLY A 330 -26.29 5.45 4.11
N THR A 331 -25.99 4.61 3.11
CA THR A 331 -26.57 3.28 2.89
C THR A 331 -25.60 2.14 3.17
N TRP A 332 -24.38 2.44 3.63
CA TRP A 332 -23.35 1.43 3.81
C TRP A 332 -23.53 0.61 5.09
N ASP A 333 -23.99 -0.62 4.92
CA ASP A 333 -24.03 -1.62 5.98
C ASP A 333 -22.77 -2.50 5.94
N VAL A 334 -22.16 -2.73 7.10
CA VAL A 334 -20.93 -3.53 7.28
C VAL A 334 -21.21 -4.70 8.22
N LYS A 335 -20.75 -5.89 7.85
CA LYS A 335 -20.83 -7.09 8.69
C LYS A 335 -19.65 -7.17 9.67
N GLY A 336 -19.95 -7.17 10.96
CA GLY A 336 -18.99 -7.39 12.03
C GLY A 336 -18.48 -8.84 12.10
N VAL A 337 -17.40 -9.05 12.85
CA VAL A 337 -16.80 -10.39 13.09
C VAL A 337 -17.76 -11.38 13.78
N ASP A 338 -18.78 -10.88 14.47
CA ASP A 338 -19.86 -11.64 15.09
C ASP A 338 -21.03 -11.95 14.13
N GLY A 339 -20.93 -11.47 12.90
CA GLY A 339 -21.96 -11.60 11.87
C GLY A 339 -23.07 -10.56 11.95
N LYS A 340 -23.04 -9.64 12.92
CA LYS A 340 -24.00 -8.55 13.04
C LYS A 340 -23.78 -7.54 11.92
N ILE A 341 -24.87 -7.07 11.31
CA ILE A 341 -24.82 -6.02 10.30
C ILE A 341 -25.08 -4.68 10.97
N GLU A 342 -24.23 -3.69 10.71
CA GLU A 342 -24.32 -2.36 11.28
C GLU A 342 -24.14 -1.28 10.21
N ARG A 343 -24.93 -0.21 10.33
CA ARG A 343 -24.86 0.94 9.43
C ARG A 343 -23.69 1.83 9.80
N VAL A 344 -22.92 2.23 8.80
CA VAL A 344 -21.88 3.25 8.92
C VAL A 344 -22.54 4.64 9.05
N HIS A 345 -22.34 5.29 10.19
CA HIS A 345 -22.80 6.65 10.48
C HIS A 345 -21.61 7.56 10.84
N PRO A 346 -21.02 8.30 9.89
CA PRO A 346 -19.94 9.24 10.17
C PRO A 346 -20.31 10.34 11.16
N ASP A 347 -21.58 10.74 11.21
CA ASP A 347 -22.09 11.77 12.12
C ASP A 347 -21.94 11.41 13.61
N ASP A 348 -21.80 10.13 13.94
CA ASP A 348 -21.60 9.67 15.33
C ASP A 348 -20.19 9.98 15.85
N ILE A 349 -19.26 10.40 14.98
CA ILE A 349 -17.88 10.74 15.35
C ILE A 349 -17.84 12.16 15.92
N HIS A 350 -17.88 12.28 17.26
CA HIS A 350 -17.88 13.60 17.93
C HIS A 350 -16.53 14.02 18.52
N ASN A 351 -15.64 13.07 18.84
CA ASN A 351 -14.46 13.32 19.67
C ASN A 351 -13.12 13.13 18.93
N THR A 352 -13.15 12.89 17.62
CA THR A 352 -11.95 12.65 16.80
C THR A 352 -11.68 13.85 15.93
N ALA A 353 -10.49 14.46 16.06
CA ALA A 353 -10.07 15.55 15.19
C ALA A 353 -9.81 15.04 13.77
N LEU A 354 -10.26 15.77 12.76
CA LEU A 354 -10.22 15.34 11.36
C LEU A 354 -9.34 16.27 10.51
N LEU A 355 -8.44 15.70 9.71
CA LEU A 355 -7.61 16.42 8.76
C LEU A 355 -7.64 15.72 7.41
N SER A 356 -8.03 16.42 6.35
CA SER A 356 -7.96 15.93 4.97
C SER A 356 -6.81 16.62 4.22
N ILE A 357 -6.04 15.84 3.46
CA ILE A 357 -4.94 16.32 2.62
C ILE A 357 -5.22 15.87 1.18
N GLU A 358 -5.18 16.81 0.23
CA GLU A 358 -5.34 16.56 -1.20
C GLU A 358 -4.15 17.11 -1.98
N GLY A 359 -3.76 16.44 -3.06
CA GLY A 359 -2.79 16.96 -4.02
C GLY A 359 -3.49 17.79 -5.08
N GLU A 360 -3.02 19.02 -5.32
CA GLU A 360 -3.58 19.89 -6.37
C GLU A 360 -3.54 19.26 -7.77
N LEU A 361 -2.50 18.43 -8.01
CA LEU A 361 -2.24 17.77 -9.29
C LEU A 361 -2.47 16.25 -9.23
N ASP A 362 -3.24 15.76 -8.25
CA ASP A 362 -3.58 14.34 -8.11
C ASP A 362 -4.55 13.92 -9.24
N ASP A 363 -4.07 13.06 -10.13
CA ASP A 363 -4.85 12.53 -11.25
C ASP A 363 -5.56 11.21 -10.94
N ILE A 364 -5.44 10.72 -9.71
CA ILE A 364 -6.06 9.49 -9.20
C ILE A 364 -7.24 9.82 -8.30
N SER A 365 -7.02 10.59 -7.23
CA SER A 365 -8.05 11.09 -6.32
C SER A 365 -8.30 12.56 -6.60
N GLY A 366 -9.36 12.84 -7.37
CA GLY A 366 -9.66 14.21 -7.82
C GLY A 366 -9.89 15.18 -6.66
N SER A 367 -9.68 16.47 -6.94
CA SER A 367 -9.90 17.54 -5.95
C SER A 367 -11.33 17.52 -5.40
N GLY A 368 -11.43 17.66 -4.08
CA GLY A 368 -12.67 17.62 -3.31
C GLY A 368 -13.12 16.22 -2.88
N GLN A 369 -12.54 15.14 -3.42
CA GLN A 369 -12.95 13.79 -3.06
C GLN A 369 -12.61 13.46 -1.60
N THR A 370 -11.44 13.85 -1.08
CA THR A 370 -11.04 13.60 0.32
C THR A 370 -11.63 14.64 1.25
N ALA A 371 -11.69 15.91 0.84
CA ALA A 371 -12.26 17.02 1.61
C ALA A 371 -13.76 16.82 1.89
N ALA A 372 -14.44 15.97 1.13
CA ALA A 372 -15.83 15.56 1.40
C ALA A 372 -16.04 14.90 2.77
N VAL A 373 -14.97 14.49 3.46
CA VAL A 373 -15.07 13.97 4.83
C VAL A 373 -15.61 15.01 5.84
N HIS A 374 -15.61 16.29 5.49
CA HIS A 374 -16.11 17.39 6.33
C HIS A 374 -17.54 17.82 6.01
N THR A 375 -18.23 17.13 5.10
CA THR A 375 -19.55 17.55 4.57
C THR A 375 -20.69 16.65 4.97
#